data_AF-A0A077KE62-F1
#
_entry.id   AF-A0A077KE62-F1
#
_cell.length_a   1.000
_cell.length_b   1.000
_cell.length_c   1.000
_cell.angle_alpha   90.00
_cell.angle_beta   90.00
_cell.angle_gamma   90.00
#
_symmetry.space_group_name_H-M   'P 1'
#
loop_
_entity.id
_entity.type
_entity.pdbx_description
1 polymer ?
#
loop_
_entity_poly.entity_id
_entity_poly.type
_entity_poly.pdbx_seq_one_letter_code
_entity_poly.pdbx_strand_id
1 'polypeptide(L)'
;MNIKMNIKLAIGLPVLLIGLLASCEKKYQSPGQYEEDLFADERQEGKAYIMDEEECFDGSELVLASSEVKLADSSKGRGKTFFLYKVRSGKVLKTVRDSALDLPMMFLSPHKLKLKEDSMYLYLKKLDGYRFIAKERNLKYQWLRGASVYSVKKK
;
A
#
# COMPACT_ATOMS: atom_id res chain seq x y z
N MET A 1 -72.49 33.64 -38.78
CA MET A 1 -71.64 32.90 -39.74
C MET A 1 -71.67 31.43 -39.34
N ASN A 2 -72.26 30.56 -40.17
CA ASN A 2 -72.62 29.19 -39.81
C ASN A 2 -71.51 28.24 -40.28
N ILE A 3 -70.69 27.72 -39.37
CA ILE A 3 -69.55 26.86 -39.72
C ILE A 3 -70.05 25.42 -39.76
N LYS A 4 -70.31 24.88 -40.96
CA LYS A 4 -70.51 23.45 -41.18
C LYS A 4 -69.15 22.75 -41.07
N MET A 5 -68.79 22.30 -39.87
CA MET A 5 -67.58 21.53 -39.64
C MET A 5 -67.81 20.07 -40.09
N ASN A 6 -67.00 19.58 -41.02
CA ASN A 6 -67.07 18.21 -41.50
C ASN A 6 -66.57 17.27 -40.38
N ILE A 7 -67.40 16.33 -39.91
CA ILE A 7 -67.15 15.50 -38.71
C ILE A 7 -65.80 14.76 -38.76
N LYS A 8 -65.32 14.40 -39.96
CA LYS A 8 -64.00 13.78 -40.16
C LYS A 8 -62.83 14.70 -39.77
N LEU A 9 -62.98 16.01 -39.96
CA LEU A 9 -61.99 17.05 -39.63
C LEU A 9 -62.03 17.42 -38.14
N ALA A 10 -63.22 17.38 -37.53
CA ALA A 10 -63.41 17.63 -36.11
C ALA A 10 -62.76 16.56 -35.21
N ILE A 11 -62.67 15.32 -35.69
CA ILE A 11 -62.10 14.18 -34.95
C ILE A 11 -60.61 13.98 -35.30
N GLY A 12 -60.20 14.25 -36.55
CA GLY A 12 -58.80 14.10 -36.96
C GLY A 12 -57.85 15.08 -36.27
N LEU A 13 -58.29 16.32 -36.04
CA LEU A 13 -57.49 17.38 -35.43
C LEU A 13 -57.06 17.08 -33.98
N PRO A 14 -57.96 16.68 -33.05
CA PRO A 14 -57.56 16.35 -31.69
C PRO A 14 -56.67 15.10 -31.60
N VAL A 15 -56.88 14.10 -32.46
CA VAL A 15 -56.04 12.88 -32.48
C VAL A 15 -54.61 13.19 -32.92
N LEU A 16 -54.45 14.07 -33.92
CA LEU A 16 -53.13 14.50 -34.39
C LEU A 16 -52.40 15.37 -33.35
N LEU A 17 -53.14 16.19 -32.59
CA LEU A 17 -52.59 16.97 -31.48
C LEU A 17 -52.13 16.09 -30.31
N ILE A 18 -52.87 15.03 -29.97
CA ILE A 18 -52.47 14.08 -28.91
C ILE A 18 -51.22 13.28 -29.33
N GLY A 19 -51.11 12.90 -30.60
CA GLY A 19 -49.93 12.22 -31.14
C GLY A 19 -48.65 13.08 -31.08
N LEU A 20 -48.75 14.37 -31.36
CA LEU A 20 -47.62 15.31 -31.27
C LEU A 20 -47.18 15.57 -29.82
N LEU A 21 -48.11 15.58 -28.87
CA LEU A 21 -47.81 15.78 -27.44
C LEU A 21 -47.19 14.54 -26.79
N ALA A 22 -47.50 13.34 -27.28
CA ALA A 22 -46.95 12.07 -26.76
C ALA A 22 -45.52 11.76 -27.27
N SER A 23 -45.01 12.48 -28.29
CA SER A 23 -43.69 12.21 -28.89
C SER A 23 -42.53 12.93 -28.20
N CYS A 24 -42.78 13.69 -27.12
CA CYS A 24 -41.73 14.20 -26.24
C CYS A 24 -41.20 13.07 -25.32
N GLU A 25 -40.43 12.15 -25.89
CA GLU A 25 -39.56 11.29 -25.09
C GLU A 25 -38.46 12.16 -24.44
N LYS A 26 -38.74 12.69 -23.24
CA LYS A 26 -37.68 13.21 -22.39
C LYS A 26 -36.86 12.01 -21.90
N LYS A 27 -35.76 11.72 -22.59
CA LYS A 27 -34.72 10.84 -22.05
C LYS A 27 -34.24 11.45 -20.74
N TYR A 28 -34.57 10.80 -19.62
CA TYR A 28 -34.02 11.17 -18.33
C TYR A 28 -32.52 10.89 -18.35
N GLN A 29 -31.72 11.94 -18.57
CA GLN A 29 -30.29 11.89 -18.29
C GLN A 29 -30.14 12.06 -16.78
N SER A 30 -29.70 10.99 -16.13
CA SER A 30 -29.36 11.05 -14.71
C SER A 30 -28.36 12.19 -14.47
N PRO A 31 -28.45 12.99 -13.39
CA PRO A 31 -27.55 14.12 -13.13
C PRO A 31 -26.08 13.72 -12.89
N GLY A 32 -25.71 12.45 -13.01
CA GLY A 32 -24.35 11.95 -12.75
C GLY A 32 -23.29 12.36 -13.77
N GLN A 33 -23.59 13.25 -14.73
CA GLN A 33 -22.57 13.75 -15.67
C GLN A 33 -21.59 14.76 -15.05
N TYR A 34 -21.81 15.15 -13.79
CA TYR A 34 -20.93 16.04 -13.01
C TYR A 34 -20.44 15.37 -11.73
N GLU A 35 -20.30 14.05 -11.72
CA GLU A 35 -19.41 13.41 -10.76
C GLU A 35 -17.95 13.64 -11.19
N GLU A 36 -17.53 14.91 -11.23
CA GLU A 36 -16.11 15.20 -11.06
C GLU A 36 -15.78 14.77 -9.63
N ASP A 37 -15.14 13.61 -9.53
CA ASP A 37 -14.65 13.05 -8.29
C ASP A 37 -13.58 14.00 -7.73
N LEU A 38 -14.02 14.95 -6.89
CA LEU A 38 -13.18 15.95 -6.24
C LEU A 38 -12.06 15.33 -5.38
N PHE A 39 -12.14 14.02 -5.15
CA PHE A 39 -11.19 13.24 -4.37
C PHE A 39 -10.40 12.24 -5.21
N ALA A 40 -10.44 12.33 -6.55
CA ALA A 40 -9.71 11.42 -7.45
C ALA A 40 -8.20 11.34 -7.10
N ASP A 41 -7.60 12.47 -6.71
CA ASP A 41 -6.19 12.55 -6.31
C ASP A 41 -5.93 12.13 -4.84
N GLU A 42 -6.97 12.12 -4.00
CA GLU A 42 -6.88 11.76 -2.57
C GLU A 42 -7.17 10.27 -2.31
N ARG A 43 -7.68 9.54 -3.31
CA ARG A 43 -7.82 8.06 -3.27
C ARG A 43 -6.46 7.36 -3.39
N GLN A 44 -5.51 7.68 -2.51
CA GLN A 44 -4.40 6.78 -2.19
C GLN A 44 -4.83 5.69 -1.20
N GLU A 45 -6.06 5.18 -1.33
CA GLU A 45 -6.56 4.09 -0.50
C GLU A 45 -5.77 2.81 -0.81
N GLY A 46 -4.87 2.45 0.11
CA GLY A 46 -4.25 1.12 0.16
C GLY A 46 -2.79 1.01 -0.26
N LYS A 47 -2.14 2.10 -0.70
CA LYS A 47 -0.69 2.06 -0.91
C LYS A 47 0.02 2.31 0.42
N ALA A 48 0.51 1.25 1.04
CA ALA A 48 1.38 1.37 2.21
C ALA A 48 2.59 2.25 1.84
N TYR A 49 2.78 3.35 2.58
CA TYR A 49 3.94 4.23 2.43
C TYR A 49 5.23 3.41 2.43
N ILE A 50 6.04 3.56 1.38
CA ILE A 50 7.36 2.93 1.25
C ILE A 50 8.38 4.03 1.40
N MET A 51 9.17 3.96 2.48
CA MET A 51 10.27 4.89 2.73
C MET A 51 11.33 4.76 1.64
N ASP A 52 11.91 5.88 1.22
CA ASP A 52 13.04 5.88 0.29
C ASP A 52 14.37 5.42 0.97
N GLU A 53 15.46 5.33 0.21
CA GLU A 53 16.76 4.87 0.72
C GLU A 53 17.31 5.80 1.81
N GLU A 54 17.14 7.11 1.65
CA GLU A 54 17.67 8.15 2.55
C GLU A 54 16.87 8.19 3.86
N GLU A 55 15.54 8.18 3.78
CA GLU A 55 14.62 8.06 4.91
C GLU A 55 14.84 6.76 5.69
N CYS A 56 15.07 5.64 4.97
CA CYS A 56 15.42 4.38 5.60
C CYS A 56 16.74 4.48 6.36
N PHE A 57 17.74 5.14 5.76
CA PHE A 57 19.05 5.33 6.37
C PHE A 57 18.96 6.20 7.62
N ASP A 58 18.22 7.32 7.55
CA ASP A 58 18.04 8.26 8.64
C ASP A 58 17.22 7.70 9.80
N GLY A 59 16.12 7.01 9.49
CA GLY A 59 15.25 6.36 10.47
C GLY A 59 15.85 5.11 11.13
N SER A 60 16.98 4.60 10.63
CA SER A 60 17.65 3.41 11.16
C SER A 60 18.70 3.76 12.21
N GLU A 61 18.72 2.94 13.27
CA GLU A 61 19.81 2.97 14.28
C GLU A 61 21.03 2.18 13.82
N LEU A 62 20.80 1.15 12.99
CA LEU A 62 21.84 0.28 12.45
C LEU A 62 21.54 0.02 10.97
N VAL A 63 22.52 0.26 10.11
CA VAL A 63 22.45 -0.06 8.68
C VAL A 63 23.58 -1.02 8.34
N LEU A 64 23.22 -2.17 7.78
CA LEU A 64 24.15 -3.22 7.37
C LEU A 64 24.03 -3.49 5.88
N ALA A 65 25.15 -3.67 5.20
CA ALA A 65 25.19 -4.27 3.87
C ALA A 65 25.55 -5.76 4.01
N SER A 66 24.65 -6.65 3.59
CA SER A 66 24.85 -8.10 3.67
C SER A 66 24.17 -8.82 2.50
N SER A 67 24.81 -9.86 1.98
CA SER A 67 24.22 -10.85 1.07
C SER A 67 23.81 -12.13 1.80
N GLU A 68 24.30 -12.37 3.01
CA GLU A 68 24.10 -13.62 3.77
C GLU A 68 22.98 -13.50 4.81
N VAL A 69 21.77 -13.26 4.34
CA VAL A 69 20.56 -13.17 5.17
C VAL A 69 19.68 -14.38 4.92
N LYS A 70 19.32 -15.12 5.97
CA LYS A 70 18.42 -16.28 5.88
C LYS A 70 17.27 -16.17 6.88
N LEU A 71 16.09 -16.62 6.47
CA LEU A 71 14.94 -16.78 7.37
C LEU A 71 15.25 -17.94 8.34
N ALA A 72 15.21 -17.67 9.63
CA ALA A 72 15.51 -18.62 10.70
C ALA A 72 14.24 -19.27 11.27
N ASP A 73 13.20 -18.48 11.54
CA ASP A 73 11.92 -18.97 12.08
C ASP A 73 10.78 -17.99 11.73
N SER A 74 9.53 -18.46 11.86
CA SER A 74 8.33 -17.62 11.76
C SER A 74 7.30 -17.99 12.81
N SER A 75 6.59 -17.02 13.37
CA SER A 75 5.53 -17.26 14.35
C SER A 75 4.16 -17.58 13.73
N LYS A 76 4.11 -17.92 12.43
CA LYS A 76 2.86 -18.20 11.72
C LYS A 76 2.07 -19.28 12.48
N GLY A 77 0.84 -18.95 12.89
CA GLY A 77 -0.05 -19.85 13.63
C GLY A 77 0.08 -19.81 15.17
N ARG A 78 1.04 -19.05 15.73
CA ARG A 78 1.26 -18.92 17.19
C ARG A 78 0.79 -17.56 17.74
N GLY A 79 -0.16 -16.91 17.08
CA GLY A 79 -0.64 -15.56 17.40
C GLY A 79 -0.06 -14.49 16.47
N LYS A 80 0.49 -13.40 17.03
CA LYS A 80 1.02 -12.28 16.24
C LYS A 80 2.15 -12.74 15.32
N THR A 81 1.98 -12.51 14.03
CA THR A 81 2.94 -12.91 12.99
C THR A 81 4.20 -12.05 13.04
N PHE A 82 5.35 -12.71 13.10
CA PHE A 82 6.67 -12.13 12.94
C PHE A 82 7.61 -13.16 12.31
N PHE A 83 8.66 -12.66 11.70
CA PHE A 83 9.67 -13.42 10.98
C PHE A 83 11.02 -13.13 11.60
N LEU A 84 11.80 -14.18 11.84
CA LEU A 84 13.13 -14.08 12.40
C LEU A 84 14.15 -14.30 11.31
N TYR A 85 15.07 -13.36 11.15
CA TYR A 85 16.13 -13.44 10.15
C TYR A 85 17.49 -13.50 10.85
N LYS A 86 18.38 -14.32 10.29
CA LYS A 86 19.78 -14.45 10.74
C LYS A 86 20.71 -13.87 9.69
N VAL A 87 21.59 -12.98 10.12
CA VAL A 87 22.66 -12.37 9.32
C VAL A 87 23.96 -13.03 9.72
N ARG A 88 24.64 -13.67 8.76
CA ARG A 88 25.91 -14.37 9.04
C ARG A 88 27.12 -13.45 8.95
N SER A 89 27.18 -12.66 7.90
CA SER A 89 28.27 -11.76 7.57
C SER A 89 27.69 -10.45 7.02
N GLY A 90 28.44 -9.35 7.11
CA GLY A 90 28.00 -8.07 6.59
C GLY A 90 28.91 -6.92 7.00
N LYS A 91 28.83 -5.83 6.26
CA LYS A 91 29.55 -4.58 6.54
C LYS A 91 28.62 -3.61 7.23
N VAL A 92 29.02 -3.07 8.38
CA VAL A 92 28.31 -2.00 9.08
C VAL A 92 28.54 -0.68 8.32
N LEU A 93 27.47 0.03 8.00
CA LEU A 93 27.54 1.34 7.32
C LEU A 93 27.19 2.48 8.27
N LYS A 94 26.21 2.27 9.15
CA LYS A 94 25.80 3.20 10.19
C LYS A 94 25.53 2.43 11.46
N THR A 95 26.06 2.90 12.57
CA THR A 95 25.66 2.47 13.92
C THR A 95 25.55 3.71 14.78
N VAL A 96 24.45 3.83 15.52
CA VAL A 96 24.26 4.88 16.53
C VAL A 96 24.90 4.47 17.87
N ARG A 97 25.27 3.20 18.04
CA ARG A 97 25.95 2.70 19.25
C ARG A 97 27.41 2.41 18.97
N ASP A 98 28.27 2.79 19.92
CA ASP A 98 29.71 2.50 19.90
C ASP A 98 30.06 1.01 20.12
N SER A 99 29.04 0.15 20.28
CA SER A 99 29.26 -1.28 20.47
C SER A 99 29.54 -1.96 19.14
N ALA A 100 30.70 -2.62 19.03
CA ALA A 100 31.00 -3.54 17.94
C ALA A 100 29.86 -4.56 17.79
N LEU A 101 29.38 -4.71 16.56
CA LEU A 101 28.30 -5.63 16.25
C LEU A 101 28.89 -7.05 16.07
N ASP A 102 28.60 -7.94 17.02
CA ASP A 102 28.97 -9.35 16.89
C ASP A 102 28.07 -10.07 15.87
N LEU A 103 28.69 -10.61 14.83
CA LEU A 103 28.07 -11.49 13.84
C LEU A 103 28.43 -12.95 14.15
N PRO A 104 27.53 -13.93 13.99
CA PRO A 104 26.20 -13.81 13.39
C PRO A 104 25.15 -13.25 14.36
N MET A 105 24.28 -12.37 13.85
CA MET A 105 23.19 -11.77 14.63
C MET A 105 21.81 -12.16 14.09
N MET A 106 20.78 -11.97 14.91
CA MET A 106 19.39 -12.15 14.50
C MET A 106 18.59 -10.86 14.69
N PHE A 107 17.62 -10.63 13.81
CA PHE A 107 16.68 -9.53 13.90
C PHE A 107 15.25 -9.99 13.59
N LEU A 108 14.28 -9.24 14.12
CA LEU A 108 12.85 -9.53 13.97
C LEU A 108 12.24 -8.63 12.89
N SER A 109 11.45 -9.19 11.99
CA SER A 109 10.61 -8.43 11.07
C SER A 109 9.12 -8.71 11.30
N PRO A 110 8.26 -7.68 11.36
CA PRO A 110 6.81 -7.86 11.40
C PRO A 110 6.23 -8.48 10.12
N HIS A 111 6.90 -8.29 8.98
CA HIS A 111 6.44 -8.75 7.67
C HIS A 111 7.51 -9.57 6.96
N LYS A 112 7.10 -10.39 6.00
CA LYS A 112 8.01 -11.23 5.23
C LYS A 112 8.83 -10.34 4.28
N LEU A 113 10.14 -10.29 4.50
CA LEU A 113 11.08 -9.56 3.65
C LEU A 113 11.33 -10.33 2.34
N LYS A 114 11.32 -9.60 1.22
CA LYS A 114 11.74 -10.11 -0.08
C LYS A 114 13.26 -10.02 -0.18
N LEU A 115 13.94 -11.04 0.35
CA LEU A 115 15.39 -11.14 0.29
C LEU A 115 15.83 -11.31 -1.17
N LYS A 116 16.92 -10.65 -1.55
CA LYS A 116 17.61 -10.82 -2.84
C LYS A 116 18.88 -11.66 -2.64
N GLU A 117 19.40 -12.26 -3.71
CA GLU A 117 20.67 -13.00 -3.61
C GLU A 117 21.89 -12.06 -3.54
N ASP A 118 21.75 -10.86 -4.09
CA ASP A 118 22.78 -9.82 -4.04
C ASP A 118 22.88 -9.14 -2.66
N SER A 119 24.00 -8.46 -2.43
CA SER A 119 24.20 -7.61 -1.26
C SER A 119 23.07 -6.57 -1.17
N MET A 120 22.40 -6.54 -0.01
CA MET A 120 21.28 -5.65 0.25
C MET A 120 21.52 -4.83 1.52
N TYR A 121 20.89 -3.67 1.60
CA TYR A 121 20.85 -2.88 2.81
C TYR A 121 19.80 -3.41 3.78
N LEU A 122 20.20 -3.56 5.04
CA LEU A 122 19.34 -3.92 6.16
C LEU A 122 19.18 -2.71 7.05
N TYR A 123 17.94 -2.22 7.12
CA TYR A 123 17.54 -1.05 7.89
C TYR A 123 16.94 -1.50 9.21
N LEU A 124 17.70 -1.32 10.29
CA LEU A 124 17.40 -1.89 11.60
C LEU A 124 17.21 -0.78 12.64
N LYS A 125 16.18 -0.97 13.48
CA LYS A 125 15.87 -0.15 14.66
C LYS A 125 16.04 -0.99 15.92
N LYS A 126 16.21 -0.37 17.09
CA LYS A 126 16.15 -1.09 18.37
C LYS A 126 14.85 -1.88 18.46
N LEU A 127 14.96 -3.13 18.92
CA LEU A 127 13.80 -3.96 19.20
C LEU A 127 12.94 -3.29 20.28
N ASP A 128 11.68 -3.07 19.96
CA ASP A 128 10.67 -2.59 20.90
C ASP A 128 9.64 -3.69 21.15
N GLY A 129 9.52 -4.12 22.41
CA GLY A 129 8.70 -5.26 22.80
C GLY A 129 9.40 -6.62 22.75
N TYR A 130 8.61 -7.70 22.65
CA TYR A 130 9.06 -9.10 22.56
C TYR A 130 10.06 -9.56 23.65
N ARG A 131 9.92 -9.08 24.89
CA ARG A 131 10.87 -9.28 26.00
C ARG A 131 11.32 -10.75 26.20
N PHE A 132 10.40 -11.70 26.10
CA PHE A 132 10.70 -13.13 26.29
C PHE A 132 11.62 -13.69 25.19
N ILE A 133 11.26 -13.47 23.93
CA ILE A 133 12.02 -13.95 22.76
C ILE A 133 13.35 -13.18 22.63
N ALA A 134 13.33 -11.89 22.97
CA ALA A 134 14.52 -11.05 22.98
C ALA A 134 15.61 -11.61 23.90
N LYS A 135 15.24 -12.10 25.09
CA LYS A 135 16.17 -12.71 26.03
C LYS A 135 16.61 -14.10 25.60
N GLU A 136 15.69 -14.94 25.13
CA GLU A 136 15.97 -16.33 24.75
C GLU A 136 16.84 -16.45 23.48
N ARG A 137 16.65 -15.52 22.52
CA ARG A 137 17.34 -15.52 21.21
C ARG A 137 18.32 -14.36 21.04
N ASN A 138 18.59 -13.59 22.10
CA ASN A 138 19.49 -12.43 22.10
C ASN A 138 19.17 -11.41 20.98
N LEU A 139 17.87 -11.09 20.81
CA LEU A 139 17.42 -10.16 19.77
C LEU A 139 17.53 -8.72 20.26
N LYS A 140 18.35 -7.93 19.55
CA LYS A 140 18.59 -6.52 19.88
C LYS A 140 17.89 -5.56 18.91
N TYR A 141 17.61 -6.03 17.70
CA TYR A 141 17.14 -5.20 16.59
C TYR A 141 15.88 -5.75 15.94
N GLN A 142 15.09 -4.84 15.37
CA GLN A 142 13.93 -5.11 14.53
C GLN A 142 14.05 -4.39 13.19
N TRP A 143 13.38 -4.92 12.17
CA TRP A 143 13.25 -4.29 10.87
C TRP A 143 12.52 -2.95 10.97
N LEU A 144 13.00 -1.94 10.26
CA LEU A 144 12.36 -0.63 10.19
C LEU A 144 10.99 -0.76 9.50
N ARG A 145 9.92 -0.27 10.15
CA ARG A 145 8.58 -0.29 9.55
C ARG A 145 8.54 0.69 8.37
N GLY A 146 8.09 0.23 7.21
CA GLY A 146 8.05 1.03 5.97
C GLY A 146 9.29 0.90 5.10
N ALA A 147 10.36 0.26 5.58
CA ALA A 147 11.57 0.06 4.79
C ALA A 147 11.41 -1.09 3.79
N SER A 148 11.80 -0.81 2.54
CA SER A 148 11.94 -1.81 1.48
C SER A 148 13.35 -2.42 1.46
N VAL A 149 13.51 -3.56 0.79
CA VAL A 149 14.81 -4.20 0.61
C VAL A 149 15.51 -3.58 -0.60
N TYR A 150 16.45 -2.68 -0.32
CA TYR A 150 17.26 -2.01 -1.33
C TYR A 150 18.54 -2.79 -1.62
N SER A 151 18.89 -2.91 -2.90
CA SER A 151 20.16 -3.54 -3.32
C SER A 151 21.31 -2.56 -3.14
N VAL A 152 22.46 -3.03 -2.68
CA VAL A 152 23.67 -2.22 -2.61
C VAL A 152 24.13 -1.93 -4.03
N LYS A 153 24.17 -0.64 -4.40
CA LYS A 153 24.72 -0.22 -5.69
C LYS A 153 26.22 -0.55 -5.68
N LYS A 154 26.67 -1.44 -6.57
CA LYS A 154 28.11 -1.65 -6.82
C LYS A 154 28.64 -0.32 -7.38
N LYS A 155 29.44 0.39 -6.58
CA LYS A 155 30.29 1.49 -7.07
C LYS A 155 31.53 0.92 -7.71
#